data_AF-A0A842IC28-F1
#
_entry.id   AF-A0A842IC28-F1
#
_cell.length_a   1.000
_cell.length_b   1.000
_cell.length_c   1.000
_cell.angle_alpha   90.00
_cell.angle_beta   90.00
_cell.angle_gamma   90.00
#
_symmetry.space_group_name_H-M   'P 1'
#
loop_
_entity.id
_entity.type
_entity.pdbx_description
1 polymer ?
#
loop_
_entity_poly.entity_id
_entity_poly.type
_entity_poly.pdbx_seq_one_letter_code
_entity_poly.pdbx_strand_id
1 'polypeptide(L)'
;MPALHFLVGSALVFGSYGLKDLIDGLIHPKVLIDFFGAISIVYLPHGVLVLLAWFYGWLAVPIVLPATVLSVWLLRGADGLGAMMFLLVTIKTVAAPLTFDLFRLAGIDARGPGEALNWKVLFLIGLVQSVISNQARFWLGCCGELTSDELMVAFSGSVLGDMIGLLAVMLGAMFFFRALRQG
;
A
#
# COMPACT_ATOMS: atom_id res chain seq x y z
N MET A 1 -23.17 7.61 -5.36
CA MET A 1 -23.40 8.14 -3.98
C MET A 1 -22.05 8.25 -3.28
N PRO A 2 -21.51 9.46 -3.00
CA PRO A 2 -20.16 9.65 -2.46
C PRO A 2 -19.89 8.90 -1.15
N ALA A 3 -20.88 8.83 -0.26
CA ALA A 3 -20.78 8.10 1.01
C ALA A 3 -20.51 6.59 0.82
N LEU A 4 -21.10 5.96 -0.20
CA LEU A 4 -20.87 4.54 -0.48
C LEU A 4 -19.41 4.28 -0.90
N HIS A 5 -18.85 5.12 -1.77
CA HIS A 5 -17.45 5.00 -2.21
C HIS A 5 -16.47 5.17 -1.04
N PHE A 6 -16.76 6.12 -0.15
CA PHE A 6 -15.99 6.30 1.08
C PHE A 6 -16.06 5.07 1.99
N LEU A 7 -17.25 4.51 2.22
CA LEU A 7 -17.43 3.32 3.06
C LEU A 7 -16.73 2.10 2.48
N VAL A 8 -16.88 1.84 1.17
CA VAL A 8 -16.22 0.71 0.49
C VAL A 8 -14.70 0.87 0.52
N GLY A 9 -14.19 2.06 0.17
CA GLY A 9 -12.75 2.33 0.23
C GLY A 9 -12.19 2.16 1.63
N SER A 10 -12.89 2.68 2.64
CA SER A 10 -12.50 2.52 4.05
C SER A 10 -12.51 1.06 4.48
N ALA A 11 -13.55 0.28 4.14
CA ALA A 11 -13.65 -1.13 4.48
C ALA A 11 -12.51 -1.96 3.85
N LEU A 12 -12.15 -1.68 2.59
CA LEU A 12 -11.02 -2.33 1.92
C LEU A 12 -9.69 -2.00 2.62
N VAL A 13 -9.50 -0.74 3.03
CA VAL A 13 -8.30 -0.31 3.75
C VAL A 13 -8.22 -1.01 5.11
N PHE A 14 -9.27 -0.94 5.94
CA PHE A 14 -9.30 -1.64 7.22
C PHE A 14 -9.07 -3.14 7.09
N GLY A 15 -9.79 -3.78 6.15
CA GLY A 15 -9.63 -5.20 5.87
C GLY A 15 -8.21 -5.56 5.46
N SER A 16 -7.55 -4.72 4.66
CA SER A 16 -6.16 -4.95 4.25
C SER A 16 -5.16 -4.84 5.41
N TYR A 17 -5.36 -3.89 6.32
CA TYR A 17 -4.51 -3.73 7.51
C TYR A 17 -4.71 -4.89 8.48
N GLY A 18 -5.95 -5.24 8.79
CA GLY A 18 -6.27 -6.36 9.68
C GLY A 18 -5.81 -7.71 9.12
N LEU A 19 -6.02 -7.97 7.82
CA LEU A 19 -5.57 -9.21 7.20
C LEU A 19 -4.04 -9.28 7.13
N LYS A 20 -3.37 -8.17 6.82
CA LYS A 20 -1.91 -8.08 6.88
C LYS A 20 -1.38 -8.38 8.28
N ASP A 21 -2.04 -7.86 9.32
CA ASP A 21 -1.63 -8.10 10.71
C ASP A 21 -1.84 -9.55 11.14
N LEU A 22 -2.96 -10.16 10.71
CA LEU A 22 -3.24 -11.58 10.92
C LEU A 22 -2.21 -12.47 10.21
N ILE A 23 -1.89 -12.17 8.94
CA ILE A 23 -0.88 -12.90 8.16
C ILE A 23 0.47 -12.84 8.87
N ASP A 24 0.89 -11.65 9.29
CA ASP A 24 2.11 -11.46 10.05
C ASP A 24 2.08 -12.30 11.35
N GLY A 25 1.00 -12.25 12.13
CA GLY A 25 0.85 -13.07 13.34
C GLY A 25 0.91 -14.59 13.11
N LEU A 26 0.46 -15.08 11.96
CA LEU A 26 0.48 -16.51 11.60
C LEU A 26 1.79 -16.97 10.94
N ILE A 27 2.42 -16.09 10.17
CA ILE A 27 3.61 -16.36 9.32
C ILE A 27 4.84 -15.66 9.90
N HIS A 28 4.89 -15.37 11.20
CA HIS A 28 6.11 -14.93 11.88
C HIS A 28 6.88 -16.11 12.50
N PRO A 29 7.57 -16.99 11.72
CA PRO A 29 8.59 -17.83 12.32
C PRO A 29 9.77 -16.94 12.70
N LYS A 30 10.34 -17.18 13.89
CA LYS A 30 11.53 -16.47 14.42
C LYS A 30 12.67 -16.36 13.40
N VAL A 31 12.81 -17.33 12.49
CA VAL A 31 13.81 -17.40 11.42
C VAL A 31 13.72 -16.23 10.43
N LEU A 32 12.53 -15.66 10.20
CA LEU A 32 12.33 -14.53 9.28
C LEU A 32 12.78 -13.19 9.87
N ILE A 33 12.72 -13.05 11.20
CA ILE A 33 13.22 -11.86 11.93
C ILE A 33 14.74 -11.76 11.81
N ASP A 34 15.44 -12.89 11.89
CA ASP A 34 16.91 -12.93 11.83
C ASP A 34 17.47 -12.51 10.45
N PHE A 35 16.71 -12.70 9.37
CA PHE A 35 17.15 -12.38 8.01
C PHE A 35 16.56 -11.09 7.43
N PHE A 36 15.33 -10.74 7.79
CA PHE A 36 14.61 -9.62 7.17
C PHE A 36 14.25 -8.51 8.16
N GLY A 37 14.51 -8.64 9.46
CA GLY A 37 13.99 -7.67 10.44
C GLY A 37 12.45 -7.68 10.50
N ALA A 38 11.85 -6.77 11.26
CA ALA A 38 10.40 -6.67 11.43
C ALA A 38 9.67 -6.14 10.16
N ILE A 39 9.81 -6.85 9.04
CA ILE A 39 9.20 -6.52 7.75
C ILE A 39 8.07 -7.51 7.46
N SER A 40 6.93 -6.98 7.03
CA SER A 40 5.80 -7.77 6.55
C SER A 40 6.08 -8.30 5.15
N ILE A 41 6.07 -9.63 4.98
CA ILE A 41 6.31 -10.30 3.69
C ILE A 41 5.18 -10.00 2.69
N VAL A 42 3.96 -9.78 3.18
CA VAL A 42 2.78 -9.50 2.36
C VAL A 42 2.11 -8.23 2.87
N TYR A 43 2.41 -7.09 2.26
CA TYR A 43 1.84 -5.81 2.67
C TYR A 43 0.64 -5.41 1.81
N LEU A 44 -0.52 -6.02 2.11
CA LEU A 44 -1.78 -5.81 1.40
C LEU A 44 -2.26 -4.33 1.30
N PRO A 45 -2.04 -3.46 2.31
CA PRO A 45 -2.51 -2.07 2.22
C PRO A 45 -1.95 -1.31 1.02
N HIS A 46 -0.73 -1.65 0.58
CA HIS A 46 -0.13 -1.05 -0.63
C HIS A 46 -0.93 -1.38 -1.89
N GLY A 47 -1.31 -2.64 -2.08
CA GLY A 47 -2.11 -3.05 -3.22
C GLY A 47 -3.47 -2.35 -3.29
N VAL A 48 -4.14 -2.24 -2.13
CA VAL A 48 -5.43 -1.53 -2.02
C VAL A 48 -5.26 -0.04 -2.34
N LEU A 49 -4.23 0.62 -1.81
CA LEU A 49 -3.91 2.02 -2.12
C LEU A 49 -3.71 2.26 -3.62
N VAL A 50 -2.90 1.43 -4.28
CA VAL A 50 -2.62 1.55 -5.71
C VAL A 50 -3.88 1.35 -6.55
N LEU A 51 -4.73 0.37 -6.22
CA LEU A 51 -5.99 0.13 -6.94
C LEU A 51 -7.03 1.23 -6.68
N LEU A 52 -7.16 1.72 -5.45
CA LEU A 52 -8.07 2.82 -5.14
C LEU A 52 -7.60 4.11 -5.79
N ALA A 53 -6.29 4.36 -5.83
CA ALA A 53 -5.72 5.45 -6.62
C ALA A 53 -6.02 5.24 -8.10
N TRP A 54 -5.83 4.05 -8.66
CA TRP A 54 -6.17 3.77 -10.06
C TRP A 54 -7.63 4.13 -10.38
N PHE A 55 -8.57 3.72 -9.53
CA PHE A 55 -10.00 3.91 -9.75
C PHE A 55 -10.50 5.34 -9.46
N TYR A 56 -10.04 5.97 -8.37
CA TYR A 56 -10.55 7.27 -7.90
C TYR A 56 -9.61 8.45 -8.20
N GLY A 57 -8.40 8.21 -8.69
CA GLY A 57 -7.40 9.26 -8.85
C GLY A 57 -7.07 9.94 -7.53
N TRP A 58 -7.01 11.27 -7.54
CA TRP A 58 -6.77 12.08 -6.34
C TRP A 58 -7.88 11.97 -5.29
N LEU A 59 -9.11 11.58 -5.66
CA LEU A 59 -10.17 11.33 -4.68
C LEU A 59 -9.86 10.14 -3.76
N ALA A 60 -8.90 9.29 -4.13
CA ALA A 60 -8.43 8.23 -3.25
C ALA A 60 -7.82 8.77 -1.95
N VAL A 61 -7.21 9.96 -1.96
CA VAL A 61 -6.56 10.52 -0.75
C VAL A 61 -7.56 10.78 0.37
N PRO A 62 -8.62 11.59 0.20
CA PRO A 62 -9.61 11.81 1.25
C PRO A 62 -10.44 10.54 1.58
N ILE A 63 -10.51 9.56 0.68
CA ILE A 63 -11.17 8.26 0.95
C ILE A 63 -10.30 7.37 1.84
N VAL A 64 -9.01 7.27 1.54
CA VAL A 64 -8.11 6.27 2.15
C VAL A 64 -7.39 6.81 3.37
N LEU A 65 -7.03 8.09 3.39
CA LEU A 65 -6.23 8.66 4.47
C LEU A 65 -6.90 8.51 5.85
N PRO A 66 -8.19 8.85 6.04
CA PRO A 66 -8.83 8.70 7.35
C PRO A 66 -8.89 7.24 7.81
N ALA A 67 -9.21 6.32 6.91
CA ALA A 67 -9.26 4.89 7.20
C ALA A 67 -7.88 4.33 7.54
N THR A 68 -6.83 4.82 6.87
CA THR A 68 -5.46 4.40 7.14
C THR A 68 -4.99 4.88 8.50
N VAL A 69 -5.22 6.15 8.82
CA VAL A 69 -4.89 6.74 10.13
C VAL A 69 -5.61 6.00 11.25
N LEU A 70 -6.91 5.75 11.10
CA LEU A 70 -7.68 5.01 12.08
C LEU A 70 -7.22 3.54 12.20
N SER A 71 -6.85 2.89 11.09
CA SER A 71 -6.28 1.53 11.12
C SER A 71 -4.98 1.48 11.91
N VAL A 72 -4.08 2.44 11.69
CA VAL A 72 -2.82 2.54 12.43
C VAL A 72 -3.08 2.78 13.91
N TRP A 73 -4.00 3.69 14.24
CA TRP A 73 -4.38 3.96 15.63
C TRP A 73 -4.95 2.72 16.33
N LEU A 74 -5.83 1.96 15.67
CA LEU A 74 -6.41 0.75 16.25
C LEU A 74 -5.37 -0.36 16.48
N LEU A 75 -4.41 -0.52 15.57
CA LEU A 75 -3.42 -1.60 15.63
C LEU A 75 -2.20 -1.26 16.50
N ARG A 76 -1.83 0.02 16.59
CA ARG A 76 -0.61 0.48 17.27
C ARG A 76 -0.88 1.32 18.52
N GLY A 77 -2.15 1.65 18.80
CA GLY A 77 -2.53 2.55 19.88
C GLY A 77 -2.22 4.02 19.60
N ALA A 78 -2.58 4.89 20.55
CA ALA A 78 -2.34 6.33 20.45
C ALA A 78 -0.85 6.67 20.36
N ASP A 79 0.00 5.96 21.09
CA ASP A 79 1.45 6.17 21.10
C ASP A 79 2.10 5.78 19.76
N GLY A 80 1.48 4.88 19.00
CA GLY A 80 1.92 4.49 17.67
C GLY A 80 1.56 5.46 16.55
N LEU A 81 0.65 6.41 16.80
CA LEU A 81 0.22 7.45 15.84
C LEU A 81 0.81 8.82 16.20
N GLY A 82 2.13 8.90 16.32
CA GLY A 82 2.83 10.17 16.45
C GLY A 82 2.83 11.00 15.16
N ALA A 83 3.25 12.26 15.24
CA ALA A 83 3.33 13.18 14.09
C ALA A 83 4.13 12.62 12.91
N MET A 84 5.23 11.91 13.20
CA MET A 84 6.04 11.25 12.17
C MET A 84 5.26 10.16 11.45
N MET A 85 4.54 9.28 12.17
CA MET A 85 3.75 8.23 11.53
C MET A 85 2.58 8.79 10.71
N PHE A 86 1.92 9.84 11.22
CA PHE A 86 0.90 10.54 10.46
C PHE A 86 1.45 11.11 9.14
N LEU A 87 2.64 11.74 9.18
CA LEU A 87 3.32 12.24 7.99
C LEU A 87 3.63 11.10 7.01
N LEU A 88 4.19 9.98 7.48
CA LEU A 88 4.55 8.85 6.62
C LEU A 88 3.35 8.18 5.96
N VAL A 89 2.25 8.00 6.71
CA VAL A 89 0.98 7.52 6.17
C VAL A 89 0.47 8.47 5.09
N THR A 90 0.51 9.77 5.36
CA THR A 90 0.09 10.80 4.40
C THR A 90 0.93 10.76 3.13
N ILE A 91 2.27 10.68 3.25
CA ILE A 91 3.18 10.56 2.12
C ILE A 91 2.86 9.30 1.31
N LYS A 92 2.67 8.15 1.95
CA LYS A 92 2.33 6.90 1.26
C LYS A 92 1.01 7.02 0.49
N THR A 93 -0.02 7.62 1.11
CA THR A 93 -1.33 7.83 0.46
C THR A 93 -1.25 8.80 -0.72
N VAL A 94 -0.48 9.89 -0.61
CA VAL A 94 -0.31 10.89 -1.69
C VAL A 94 0.59 10.38 -2.81
N ALA A 95 1.61 9.58 -2.49
CA ALA A 95 2.54 9.04 -3.47
C ALA A 95 1.84 8.19 -4.54
N ALA A 96 0.73 7.52 -4.20
CA ALA A 96 -0.04 6.73 -5.16
C ALA A 96 -0.60 7.55 -6.32
N PRO A 97 -1.57 8.48 -6.14
CA PRO A 97 -2.07 9.30 -7.24
C PRO A 97 -0.97 10.14 -7.91
N LEU A 98 0.02 10.61 -7.14
CA LEU A 98 1.16 11.34 -7.71
C LEU A 98 1.96 10.49 -8.72
N THR A 99 2.21 9.22 -8.42
CA THR A 99 2.93 8.33 -9.34
C THR A 99 2.13 8.08 -10.62
N PHE A 100 0.81 7.97 -10.55
CA PHE A 100 -0.03 7.91 -11.76
C PHE A 100 0.12 9.17 -12.62
N ASP A 101 0.14 10.35 -12.00
CA ASP A 101 0.33 11.60 -12.73
C ASP A 101 1.72 11.71 -13.37
N LEU A 102 2.78 11.25 -12.67
CA LEU A 102 4.14 11.20 -13.24
C LEU A 102 4.20 10.30 -14.50
N PHE A 103 3.55 9.15 -14.45
CA PHE A 103 3.48 8.23 -15.60
C PHE A 103 2.67 8.84 -16.75
N ARG A 104 1.54 9.47 -16.44
CA ARG A 104 0.72 10.18 -17.43
C ARG A 104 1.51 11.32 -18.10
N LEU A 105 2.30 12.08 -17.34
CA LEU A 105 3.19 13.11 -17.86
C LEU A 105 4.31 12.54 -18.74
N ALA A 106 4.76 11.30 -18.47
CA ALA A 106 5.70 10.57 -19.31
C ALA A 106 5.04 9.91 -20.54
N GLY A 107 3.76 10.15 -20.79
CA GLY A 107 3.01 9.60 -21.93
C GLY A 107 2.49 8.18 -21.72
N ILE A 108 2.55 7.64 -20.50
CA ILE A 108 2.03 6.31 -20.14
C ILE A 108 0.77 6.51 -19.28
N ASP A 109 -0.40 6.44 -19.90
CA ASP A 109 -1.67 6.54 -19.17
C ASP A 109 -2.18 5.16 -18.73
N ALA A 110 -2.33 4.96 -17.42
CA ALA A 110 -2.91 3.74 -16.85
C ALA A 110 -4.45 3.84 -16.69
N ARG A 111 -5.04 5.01 -16.94
CA ARG A 111 -6.46 5.33 -16.72
C ARG A 111 -7.16 5.81 -18.02
N GLY A 112 -6.65 5.43 -19.18
CA GLY A 112 -7.19 5.86 -20.47
C GLY A 112 -8.66 5.46 -20.69
N PRO A 113 -9.49 6.31 -21.32
CA PRO A 113 -10.89 6.01 -21.58
C PRO A 113 -11.04 4.83 -22.54
N GLY A 114 -11.78 3.79 -22.12
CA GLY A 114 -12.07 2.62 -22.94
C GLY A 114 -10.95 1.57 -23.01
N GLU A 115 -9.80 1.81 -22.38
CA GLU A 115 -8.73 0.81 -22.29
C GLU A 115 -8.93 -0.13 -21.10
N ALA A 116 -8.69 -1.42 -21.33
CA ALA A 116 -8.61 -2.39 -20.25
C ALA A 116 -7.42 -2.06 -19.34
N LEU A 117 -7.55 -2.33 -18.04
CA LEU A 117 -6.47 -2.17 -17.06
C LEU A 117 -5.17 -2.82 -17.58
N ASN A 118 -4.16 -2.01 -17.89
CA ASN A 118 -2.83 -2.52 -18.21
C ASN A 118 -2.12 -2.93 -16.91
N TRP A 119 -2.24 -4.20 -16.55
CA TRP A 119 -1.69 -4.74 -15.30
C TRP A 119 -0.17 -4.53 -15.18
N LYS A 120 0.57 -4.48 -16.30
CA LYS A 120 2.03 -4.25 -16.28
C LYS A 120 2.35 -2.81 -15.87
N VAL A 121 1.62 -1.85 -16.43
CA VAL A 121 1.76 -0.43 -16.08
C VAL A 121 1.35 -0.22 -14.63
N LEU A 122 0.24 -0.82 -14.20
CA LEU A 122 -0.21 -0.74 -12.81
C LEU A 122 0.83 -1.31 -11.82
N PHE A 123 1.44 -2.45 -12.16
CA PHE A 123 2.48 -3.06 -11.36
C PHE A 123 3.73 -2.16 -11.29
N LEU A 124 4.12 -1.55 -12.41
CA LEU A 124 5.24 -0.62 -12.46
C LEU A 124 4.97 0.67 -11.65
N ILE A 125 3.75 1.21 -11.72
CA ILE A 125 3.31 2.33 -10.88
C ILE A 125 3.40 1.96 -9.39
N GLY A 126 2.93 0.75 -9.03
CA GLY A 126 3.03 0.25 -7.67
C GLY A 126 4.46 0.12 -7.16
N LEU A 127 5.39 -0.29 -8.03
CA LEU A 127 6.82 -0.36 -7.72
C LEU A 127 7.41 1.04 -7.46
N VAL A 128 7.18 1.98 -8.36
CA VAL A 128 7.70 3.35 -8.21
C VAL A 128 7.11 4.02 -6.97
N GLN A 129 5.81 3.86 -6.73
CA GLN A 129 5.17 4.37 -5.52
C GLN A 129 5.77 3.75 -4.26
N SER A 130 6.01 2.43 -4.26
CA SER A 130 6.63 1.73 -3.13
C SER A 130 8.01 2.32 -2.83
N VAL A 131 8.86 2.48 -3.85
CA VAL A 131 10.18 3.09 -3.73
C VAL A 131 10.09 4.50 -3.14
N ILE A 132 9.21 5.37 -3.65
CA ILE A 132 9.02 6.74 -3.14
C ILE A 132 8.62 6.72 -1.66
N SER A 133 7.61 5.93 -1.31
CA SER A 133 7.06 5.90 0.05
C SER A 133 8.03 5.28 1.07
N ASN A 134 8.74 4.22 0.70
CA ASN A 134 9.72 3.59 1.57
C ASN A 134 10.98 4.46 1.69
N GLN A 135 11.40 5.13 0.62
CA GLN A 135 12.50 6.09 0.69
C GLN A 135 12.21 7.19 1.71
N ALA A 136 11.00 7.75 1.72
CA ALA A 136 10.58 8.72 2.72
C ALA A 136 10.59 8.13 4.15
N ARG A 137 10.09 6.89 4.31
CA ARG A 137 10.06 6.18 5.61
C ARG A 137 11.45 6.02 6.23
N PHE A 138 12.43 5.59 5.44
CA PHE A 138 13.78 5.35 5.93
C PHE A 138 14.59 6.65 6.06
N TRP A 139 14.40 7.62 5.16
CA TRP A 139 15.11 8.90 5.22
C TRP A 139 14.66 9.77 6.40
N LEU A 140 13.37 9.70 6.79
CA LEU A 140 12.83 10.42 7.94
C LEU A 140 13.09 9.71 9.28
N GLY A 141 13.90 8.64 9.30
CA GLY A 141 14.35 8.00 10.55
C GLY A 141 13.25 7.25 11.31
N CYS A 142 12.21 6.75 10.63
CA CYS A 142 11.07 6.07 11.26
C CYS A 142 11.45 4.88 12.16
N CYS A 143 12.61 4.27 11.92
CA CYS A 143 13.00 2.98 12.50
C CYS A 143 14.21 3.07 13.44
N GLY A 144 14.62 4.28 13.85
CA GLY A 144 15.82 4.49 14.67
C GLY A 144 17.12 4.46 13.86
N GLU A 145 18.26 4.39 14.56
CA GLU A 145 19.59 4.26 13.93
C GLU A 145 19.80 2.83 13.45
N LEU A 146 19.64 2.61 12.14
CA LEU A 146 19.96 1.36 11.45
C LEU A 146 21.35 1.48 10.84
N THR A 147 22.12 0.39 10.87
CA THR A 147 23.35 0.29 10.06
C THR A 147 23.00 0.30 8.56
N SER A 148 23.98 0.60 7.70
CA SER A 148 23.75 0.64 6.25
C SER A 148 23.24 -0.68 5.68
N ASP A 149 23.71 -1.80 6.21
CA ASP A 149 23.30 -3.14 5.79
C ASP A 149 21.86 -3.44 6.22
N GLU A 150 21.50 -3.13 7.47
CA GLU A 150 20.13 -3.29 7.97
C GLU A 150 19.14 -2.38 7.24
N LEU A 151 19.56 -1.16 6.90
CA LEU A 151 18.76 -0.22 6.11
C LEU A 151 18.46 -0.80 4.71
N MET A 152 19.46 -1.38 4.05
CA MET A 152 19.32 -2.00 2.73
C MET A 152 18.38 -3.20 2.76
N VAL A 153 18.50 -4.07 3.77
CA VAL A 153 17.59 -5.20 3.98
C VAL A 153 16.17 -4.71 4.29
N ALA A 154 16.04 -3.70 5.15
CA ALA A 154 14.75 -3.11 5.52
C ALA A 154 14.03 -2.47 4.33
N PHE A 155 14.76 -1.72 3.51
CA PHE A 155 14.23 -1.09 2.31
C PHE A 155 13.81 -2.14 1.27
N SER A 156 14.71 -3.06 0.93
CA SER A 156 14.43 -4.07 -0.10
C SER A 156 13.29 -5.01 0.30
N GLY A 157 13.27 -5.45 1.56
CA GLY A 157 12.18 -6.26 2.11
C GLY A 157 10.84 -5.52 2.11
N SER A 158 10.83 -4.22 2.45
CA SER A 158 9.59 -3.41 2.41
C SER A 158 9.05 -3.27 0.98
N VAL A 159 9.92 -3.04 -0.01
CA VAL A 159 9.52 -2.99 -1.42
C VAL A 159 9.01 -4.34 -1.89
N LEU A 160 9.69 -5.44 -1.56
CA LEU A 160 9.22 -6.79 -1.90
C LEU A 160 7.85 -7.08 -1.27
N GLY A 161 7.65 -6.73 0.01
CA GLY A 161 6.39 -6.92 0.70
C GLY A 161 5.24 -6.12 0.10
N ASP A 162 5.51 -4.87 -0.30
CA ASP A 162 4.56 -4.03 -1.05
C ASP A 162 4.18 -4.66 -2.39
N MET A 163 5.16 -5.18 -3.15
CA MET A 163 4.93 -5.77 -4.47
C MET A 163 4.18 -7.11 -4.41
N ILE A 164 4.49 -7.96 -3.43
CA ILE A 164 3.74 -9.20 -3.16
C ILE A 164 2.31 -8.85 -2.73
N GLY A 165 2.15 -7.84 -1.88
CA GLY A 165 0.85 -7.32 -1.48
C GLY A 165 0.03 -6.81 -2.66
N LEU A 166 0.64 -6.03 -3.56
CA LEU A 166 -0.01 -5.56 -4.80
C LEU A 166 -0.47 -6.71 -5.67
N LEU A 167 0.41 -7.70 -5.92
CA LEU A 167 0.06 -8.87 -6.71
C LEU A 167 -1.12 -9.63 -6.09
N ALA A 168 -1.10 -9.87 -4.78
CA ALA A 168 -2.15 -10.57 -4.06
C ALA A 168 -3.51 -9.83 -4.18
N VAL A 169 -3.52 -8.50 -4.00
CA VAL A 169 -4.74 -7.71 -4.12
C VAL A 169 -5.25 -7.71 -5.57
N MET A 170 -4.37 -7.59 -6.57
CA MET A 170 -4.77 -7.65 -7.98
C MET A 170 -5.38 -9.01 -8.35
N LEU A 171 -4.78 -10.11 -7.89
CA LEU A 171 -5.33 -11.46 -8.09
C LEU A 171 -6.68 -11.61 -7.38
N GLY A 172 -6.79 -11.16 -6.13
CA GLY A 172 -8.04 -11.17 -5.38
C GLY A 172 -9.16 -10.41 -6.10
N ALA A 173 -8.86 -9.22 -6.61
CA ALA A 173 -9.80 -8.43 -7.39
C ALA A 173 -10.20 -9.15 -8.68
N MET A 174 -9.24 -9.74 -9.40
CA MET A 174 -9.51 -10.51 -10.62
C MET A 174 -10.45 -11.69 -10.35
N PHE A 175 -10.18 -12.52 -9.33
CA PHE A 175 -11.03 -13.66 -8.99
C PHE A 175 -12.43 -13.22 -8.54
N PHE A 176 -12.52 -12.14 -7.76
CA PHE A 176 -13.79 -11.58 -7.33
C PHE A 176 -14.66 -11.14 -8.53
N PHE A 177 -14.11 -10.33 -9.44
CA PHE A 177 -14.86 -9.89 -10.63
C PHE A 177 -15.17 -11.04 -11.58
N ARG A 178 -14.30 -12.06 -11.68
CA ARG A 178 -14.57 -13.26 -12.47
C ARG A 178 -15.74 -14.06 -11.91
N ALA A 179 -15.81 -14.24 -10.58
CA ALA A 179 -16.93 -14.93 -9.93
C ALA A 179 -18.25 -14.19 -10.15
N LEU A 180 -18.25 -12.86 -10.03
CA LEU A 180 -19.44 -12.03 -10.28
C LEU A 180 -19.94 -12.07 -11.73
N ARG A 181 -19.07 -12.38 -12.70
CA ARG A 181 -19.47 -12.53 -14.12
C ARG A 181 -19.98 -13.93 -14.46
N GLN A 182 -19.76 -14.91 -13.59
CA GLN A 182 -20.14 -16.31 -13.78
C GLN A 182 -21.41 -16.71 -13.03
N GLY A 183 -21.90 -15.88 -12.11
CA GLY A 183 -23.21 -15.99 -11.48
C GLY A 183 -24.20 -15.03 -12.13
#